data_AF-A7VTB7-F1
#
_entry.id   AF-A7VTB7-F1
#
_cell.length_a   1.000
_cell.length_b   1.000
_cell.length_c   1.000
_cell.angle_alpha   90.00
_cell.angle_beta   90.00
_cell.angle_gamma   90.00
#
_symmetry.space_group_name_H-M   'P 1'
#
loop_
_entity.id
_entity.type
_entity.pdbx_description
1 polymer ?
#
loop_
_entity_poly.entity_id
_entity_poly.type
_entity_poly.pdbx_seq_one_letter_code
_entity_poly.pdbx_strand_id
1 'polypeptide(L)' 'MNEEHYFLRPPIIISEEELKRQKRDPKLLIEKFERLRRCELNSGKPESHPDVMKLSETIEKLRR' A
#
# COMPACT_ATOMS: atom_id res chain seq x y z
N MET A 1 -5.40 -21.37 19.90
CA MET A 1 -5.70 -21.44 18.47
C MET A 1 -6.96 -20.64 18.24
N ASN A 2 -6.87 -19.56 17.46
CA ASN A 2 -7.97 -18.90 16.77
C ASN A 2 -7.30 -17.96 15.75
N GLU A 3 -6.76 -18.58 14.69
CA GLU A 3 -6.23 -17.87 13.52
C GLU A 3 -7.44 -17.43 12.69
N GLU A 4 -8.01 -16.28 13.04
CA GLU A 4 -9.09 -15.69 12.27
C GLU A 4 -8.55 -15.22 10.90
N HIS A 5 -9.14 -15.82 9.86
CA HIS A 5 -8.83 -15.65 8.46
C HIS A 5 -9.10 -14.21 7.97
N TYR A 6 -8.13 -13.31 8.10
CA TYR A 6 -8.12 -12.01 7.41
C TYR A 6 -7.46 -12.09 6.03
N PHE A 7 -7.99 -12.94 5.12
CA PHE A 7 -7.56 -12.97 3.72
C PHE A 7 -8.75 -12.95 2.78
N LEU A 8 -9.37 -11.77 2.62
CA LEU A 8 -10.34 -11.49 1.55
C LEU A 8 -10.05 -10.17 0.82
N ARG A 9 -8.77 -9.82 0.65
CA ARG A 9 -8.36 -8.97 -0.47
C ARG A 9 -7.15 -9.60 -1.15
N PRO A 10 -7.15 -9.72 -2.48
CA PRO A 10 -5.93 -10.08 -3.19
C PRO A 10 -4.84 -9.11 -2.76
N PRO A 11 -3.59 -9.58 -2.51
CA PRO A 11 -2.48 -8.66 -2.40
C PRO A 11 -2.51 -7.75 -3.63
N ILE A 12 -2.33 -6.44 -3.42
CA ILE A 12 -2.22 -5.48 -4.50
C ILE A 12 -0.88 -5.78 -5.20
N ILE A 13 -0.88 -6.77 -6.10
CA ILE A 13 0.28 -7.17 -6.89
C ILE A 13 0.40 -6.14 -8.00
N ILE A 14 1.15 -5.08 -7.74
CA ILE A 14 1.56 -4.14 -8.79
C ILE A 14 2.66 -4.86 -9.58
N SER A 15 2.43 -5.11 -10.87
CA SER A 15 3.44 -5.73 -11.73
C SER A 15 4.63 -4.79 -11.95
N GLU A 16 5.82 -5.33 -12.15
CA GLU A 16 7.02 -4.52 -12.42
C GLU A 16 6.89 -3.63 -13.67
N GLU A 17 6.09 -4.05 -14.65
CA GLU A 17 5.76 -3.26 -15.84
C GLU A 17 4.90 -2.03 -15.51
N GLU A 18 3.88 -2.22 -14.66
CA GLU A 18 3.01 -1.13 -14.20
C GLU A 18 3.81 -0.14 -13.34
N LEU A 19 4.74 -0.65 -12.53
CA LEU A 19 5.68 0.16 -11.75
C LEU A 19 6.63 0.95 -12.67
N LYS A 20 7.17 0.34 -13.73
CA LYS A 20 8.04 1.04 -14.72
C LYS A 20 7.29 2.12 -15.51
N ARG A 21 6.01 1.93 -15.84
CA ARG A 21 5.19 2.97 -16.48
C ARG A 21 4.83 4.09 -15.50
N GLN A 22 4.55 3.74 -14.24
CA GLN A 22 4.28 4.69 -13.17
C GLN A 22 5.53 5.47 -12.71
N LYS A 23 6.75 4.94 -12.94
CA LYS A 23 8.01 5.70 -12.79
C LYS A 23 8.10 6.98 -13.64
N ARG A 24 7.19 7.20 -14.60
CA ARG A 24 7.12 8.49 -15.33
C ARG A 24 6.76 9.66 -14.42
N ASP A 25 6.08 9.42 -13.30
CA ASP A 25 5.86 10.47 -12.30
C ASP A 25 5.80 9.86 -10.88
N PRO A 26 6.92 9.87 -10.13
CA PRO A 26 6.96 9.34 -8.76
C PRO A 26 5.94 10.03 -7.84
N LYS A 27 5.49 11.24 -8.20
CA LYS A 27 4.46 11.98 -7.46
C LYS A 27 3.09 11.30 -7.55
N LEU A 28 2.72 10.78 -8.73
CA LEU A 28 1.45 10.08 -8.95
C LEU A 28 1.41 8.74 -8.19
N LEU A 29 2.56 8.05 -8.12
CA LEU A 29 2.73 6.83 -7.32
C LEU A 29 2.51 7.11 -5.83
N ILE A 30 3.18 8.13 -5.30
CA ILE A 30 3.05 8.53 -3.90
C ILE A 30 1.60 8.85 -3.57
N GLU A 31 0.91 9.63 -4.41
CA GLU A 31 -0.50 10.00 -4.19
C GLU A 31 -1.42 8.77 -4.14
N LYS A 32 -1.21 7.80 -5.06
CA LYS A 32 -1.96 6.54 -5.07
C LYS A 32 -1.74 5.73 -3.79
N PHE A 33 -0.48 5.62 -3.34
CA PHE A 33 -0.16 4.90 -2.10
C PHE A 33 -0.69 5.61 -0.85
N GLU A 34 -0.66 6.94 -0.79
CA GLU A 34 -1.25 7.70 0.31
C GLU A 34 -2.77 7.54 0.37
N ARG A 35 -3.43 7.46 -0.79
CA ARG A 35 -4.87 7.18 -0.87
C ARG A 35 -5.19 5.78 -0.38
N LEU A 36 -4.40 4.77 -0.79
CA LEU A 36 -4.54 3.40 -0.29
C LEU A 36 -4.32 3.33 1.22
N ARG A 37 -3.28 3.99 1.75
CA ARG A 37 -3.00 4.03 3.20
C ARG A 37 -4.20 4.58 3.97
N ARG A 38 -4.80 5.67 3.48
CA ARG A 38 -6.02 6.25 4.07
C ARG A 38 -7.22 5.31 4.01
N CYS A 39 -7.42 4.59 2.91
CA CYS A 39 -8.50 3.60 2.79
C CYS A 39 -8.34 2.45 3.79
N GLU A 40 -7.11 1.96 4.01
CA GLU A 40 -6.85 0.91 4.99
C GLU A 40 -7.14 1.39 6.43
N LEU A 41 -6.71 2.62 6.77
CA LEU A 41 -7.02 3.24 8.06
C LEU A 41 -8.53 3.46 8.25
N ASN A 42 -9.23 3.97 7.24
CA ASN A 42 -10.68 4.16 7.26
C ASN A 42 -11.46 2.84 7.33
N SER A 43 -10.84 1.73 6.93
CA SER A 43 -11.39 0.38 7.08
C SER A 43 -11.25 -0.16 8.51
N GLY A 44 -10.72 0.64 9.45
CA GLY A 44 -10.51 0.27 10.85
C GLY A 44 -9.19 -0.44 11.13
N LYS A 45 -8.27 -0.54 10.15
CA LYS A 45 -6.94 -1.10 10.41
C LYS A 45 -6.10 -0.10 11.21
N PRO A 46 -5.35 -0.55 12.24
CA PRO A 46 -4.45 0.32 12.98
C PRO A 46 -3.22 0.71 12.12
N GLU A 47 -2.53 1.78 12.50
CA GLU A 47 -1.29 2.20 11.81
C GLU A 47 -0.20 1.12 11.83
N SER A 48 -0.18 0.27 12.85
CA SER A 48 0.72 -0.88 12.97
C SER A 48 0.35 -2.07 12.07
N HIS A 49 -0.77 -2.00 11.33
CA HIS A 49 -1.19 -3.08 10.45
C HIS A 49 -0.14 -3.31 9.34
N PRO A 50 0.21 -4.57 9.02
CA PRO A 50 1.24 -4.88 8.02
C PRO A 50 1.04 -4.20 6.66
N ASP A 51 -0.20 -4.15 6.17
CA ASP A 51 -0.54 -3.45 4.92
C ASP A 51 -0.28 -1.93 4.99
N VAL A 52 -0.64 -1.29 6.10
CA VAL A 52 -0.44 0.15 6.31
C VAL A 52 1.05 0.47 6.41
N MET A 53 1.79 -0.36 7.16
CA MET A 53 3.25 -0.27 7.30
C MET A 53 3.98 -0.40 5.95
N LYS A 54 3.63 -1.39 5.13
CA LYS A 54 4.22 -1.58 3.78
C LYS A 54 3.94 -0.39 2.87
N LEU A 55 2.74 0.18 2.92
CA LEU A 55 2.39 1.38 2.15
C LEU A 55 3.22 2.58 2.60
N SER A 56 3.37 2.79 3.91
CA SER A 56 4.20 3.86 4.47
C SER A 56 5.68 3.73 4.07
N GLU A 57 6.26 2.54 4.17
CA GLU A 57 7.65 2.27 3.77
C GLU A 57 7.86 2.54 2.27
N THR A 58 6.90 2.13 1.44
CA THR A 58 6.96 2.35 -0.02
C THR A 58 6.88 3.84 -0.37
N ILE A 59 6.02 4.60 0.32
CA ILE A 59 5.93 6.07 0.17
C ILE A 59 7.25 6.73 0.56
N GLU A 60 7.87 6.32 1.67
CA GLU A 60 9.14 6.87 2.13
C GLU A 60 10.28 6.59 1.14
N LYS A 61 10.35 5.37 0.60
CA LYS A 61 11.32 5.00 -0.45
C LYS A 61 11.16 5.81 -1.73
N LEU A 62 9.93 6.20 -2.09
CA LEU A 62 9.65 7.02 -3.28
C LEU A 62 9.90 8.51 -3.07
N ARG A 63 9.96 8.98 -1.81
CA ARG A 63 10.28 10.38 -1.46
C ARG A 63 11.79 10.66 -1.40
N ARG A 64 12.61 9.62 -1.27
CA ARG A 64 14.08 9.69 -1.32
C ARG A 64 14.58 9.70 -2.76
#